data_AF-A0A965XPB6-F1
#
_entry.id   AF-A0A965XPB6-F1
#
_cell.length_a   1.000
_cell.length_b   1.000
_cell.length_c   1.000
_cell.angle_alpha   90.00
_cell.angle_beta   90.00
_cell.angle_gamma   90.00
#
_symmetry.space_group_name_H-M   'P 1'
#
loop_
_entity.id
_entity.type
_entity.pdbx_description
1 polymer ?
#
loop_
_entity_poly.entity_id
_entity_poly.type
_entity_poly.pdbx_seq_one_letter_code
_entity_poly.pdbx_strand_id
1 'polypeptide(L)'
;MTDHEIRSKIFLLVLDRFSRDESRRKESLLEYFSVTMPDLDRKTAEAVALAIPEIMPTLYGKWIDMFIERLHETVPRNQIELLCSGGEDNDAALLLTYIMFLESERMEKQMAEDLAEYGMRHSLGDEAGAAAAEFLRLRLTRSGKKEAAGPRQ
;
A
#
# COMPACT_ATOMS: atom_id res chain seq x y z
N MET A 1 3.60 26.95 -8.12
CA MET A 1 4.59 25.92 -7.75
C MET A 1 5.15 25.33 -9.03
N THR A 2 6.41 24.90 -9.05
CA THR A 2 6.98 24.14 -10.18
C THR A 2 6.51 22.69 -10.15
N ASP A 3 6.59 21.96 -11.27
CA ASP A 3 6.23 20.53 -11.28
C ASP A 3 7.12 19.72 -10.33
N HIS A 4 8.40 20.07 -10.24
CA HIS A 4 9.31 19.45 -9.27
C HIS A 4 8.83 19.64 -7.82
N GLU A 5 8.42 20.86 -7.45
CA GLU A 5 7.88 21.16 -6.11
C GLU A 5 6.60 20.36 -5.81
N ILE A 6 5.70 20.24 -6.79
CA ILE A 6 4.47 19.46 -6.66
C ILE A 6 4.81 17.99 -6.43
N ARG A 7 5.66 17.40 -7.29
CA ARG A 7 6.09 16.00 -7.16
C ARG A 7 6.71 15.73 -5.79
N SER A 8 7.68 16.56 -5.37
CA SER A 8 8.34 16.41 -4.08
C SER A 8 7.36 16.51 -2.91
N LYS A 9 6.40 17.44 -2.97
CA LYS A 9 5.40 17.61 -1.91
C LYS A 9 4.49 16.40 -1.79
N ILE A 10 3.93 15.92 -2.90
CA ILE A 10 3.09 14.72 -2.91
C ILE A 10 3.89 13.51 -2.42
N PHE A 11 5.11 13.34 -2.92
CA PHE A 11 5.95 12.21 -2.57
C PHE A 11 6.24 12.16 -1.07
N LEU A 12 6.68 13.28 -0.50
CA LEU A 12 6.99 13.36 0.93
C LEU A 12 5.75 13.18 1.80
N LEU A 13 4.61 13.77 1.41
CA LEU A 13 3.35 13.62 2.17
C LEU A 13 2.90 12.15 2.22
N VAL A 14 2.89 11.48 1.06
CA VAL A 14 2.45 10.09 0.99
C VAL A 14 3.46 9.19 1.73
N LEU A 15 4.76 9.37 1.48
CA LEU A 15 5.79 8.56 2.13
C LEU A 15 5.80 8.70 3.66
N ASP A 16 5.68 9.93 4.17
CA ASP A 16 5.60 10.22 5.61
C ASP A 16 4.41 9.49 6.26
N ARG A 17 3.31 9.25 5.53
CA ARG A 17 2.21 8.47 6.08
C ARG A 17 2.55 6.99 6.28
N PHE A 18 3.45 6.44 5.46
CA PHE A 18 3.90 5.05 5.57
C PHE A 18 5.10 4.89 6.52
N SER A 19 6.02 5.86 6.60
CA SER A 19 7.34 5.69 7.23
C SER A 19 7.42 6.01 8.73
N ARG A 20 6.29 6.20 9.42
CA ARG A 20 6.30 6.92 10.71
C ARG A 20 6.77 6.16 11.95
N ASP A 21 6.50 4.86 12.08
CA ASP A 21 6.89 4.10 13.29
C ASP A 21 6.67 2.59 13.12
N GLU A 22 7.72 1.79 13.31
CA GLU A 22 7.65 0.33 13.26
C GLU A 22 6.76 -0.27 14.36
N SER A 23 6.72 0.37 15.54
CA SER A 23 5.83 -0.01 16.65
C SER A 23 4.37 0.18 16.26
N ARG A 24 4.05 1.32 15.63
CA ARG A 24 2.69 1.60 15.12
C ARG A 24 2.32 0.70 13.95
N ARG A 25 3.29 0.31 13.12
CA ARG A 25 3.07 -0.69 12.07
C ARG A 25 2.64 -2.03 12.66
N LYS A 26 3.36 -2.52 13.68
CA LYS A 26 2.98 -3.76 14.37
C LYS A 26 1.59 -3.66 14.99
N GLU A 27 1.30 -2.56 15.69
CA GLU A 27 -0.03 -2.31 16.26
C GLU A 27 -1.14 -2.31 15.20
N SER A 28 -0.92 -1.60 14.09
CA SER A 28 -1.88 -1.53 12.97
C SER A 28 -2.11 -2.90 12.31
N LEU A 29 -1.08 -3.72 12.17
CA LEU A 29 -1.20 -5.09 11.66
C LEU A 29 -2.02 -5.96 12.61
N LEU A 30 -1.81 -5.84 13.92
CA LEU A 30 -2.58 -6.57 14.93
C LEU A 30 -4.06 -6.15 14.91
N GLU A 31 -4.35 -4.85 14.82
CA GLU A 31 -5.72 -4.34 14.66
C GLU A 31 -6.37 -4.88 13.38
N TYR A 32 -5.65 -4.83 12.26
CA TYR A 32 -6.12 -5.38 10.99
C TYR A 32 -6.45 -6.88 11.11
N PHE A 33 -5.58 -7.67 11.73
CA PHE A 33 -5.84 -9.09 11.95
C PHE A 33 -7.03 -9.33 12.87
N SER A 34 -7.23 -8.52 13.91
CA SER A 34 -8.40 -8.66 14.79
C SER A 34 -9.73 -8.49 14.05
N VAL A 35 -9.77 -7.60 13.05
CA VAL A 35 -10.98 -7.34 12.24
C VAL A 35 -11.14 -8.39 11.14
N THR A 36 -10.05 -8.81 10.52
CA THR A 36 -10.10 -9.60 9.29
C THR A 36 -9.82 -11.09 9.48
N MET A 37 -9.35 -11.48 10.67
CA MET A 37 -9.08 -12.86 11.12
C MET A 37 -9.42 -13.00 12.62
N PRO A 38 -10.69 -12.87 13.01
CA PRO A 38 -11.10 -12.85 14.42
C PRO A 38 -10.77 -14.15 15.19
N ASP A 39 -10.63 -15.28 14.48
CA ASP A 39 -10.27 -16.57 15.07
C ASP A 39 -8.75 -16.74 15.27
N LEU A 40 -7.93 -15.79 14.81
CA LEU A 40 -6.47 -15.83 14.95
C LEU A 40 -6.09 -15.44 16.39
N ASP A 41 -5.45 -16.36 17.11
CA ASP A 41 -4.98 -16.06 18.46
C ASP A 41 -3.89 -14.97 18.43
N ARG A 42 -3.82 -14.19 19.51
CA ARG A 42 -2.92 -13.04 19.58
C ARG A 42 -1.45 -13.39 19.39
N LYS A 43 -1.00 -14.53 19.89
CA LYS A 43 0.41 -14.95 19.79
C LYS A 43 0.77 -15.26 18.35
N THR A 44 -0.13 -15.91 17.62
CA THR A 44 0.04 -16.14 16.18
C THR A 44 -0.06 -14.84 15.38
N ALA A 45 -0.98 -13.94 15.71
CA ALA A 45 -1.08 -12.62 15.08
C ALA A 45 0.22 -11.80 15.23
N GLU A 46 0.83 -11.83 16.41
CA GLU A 46 2.13 -11.19 16.67
C GLU A 46 3.28 -11.83 15.87
N ALA A 47 3.31 -13.17 15.77
CA ALA A 47 4.30 -13.87 14.97
C ALA A 47 4.17 -13.54 13.46
N VAL A 48 2.94 -13.47 12.95
CA VAL A 48 2.68 -13.08 11.55
C VAL A 48 3.05 -11.62 11.32
N ALA A 49 2.71 -10.71 12.23
CA ALA A 49 3.06 -9.29 12.11
C ALA A 49 4.59 -9.06 12.05
N LEU A 50 5.36 -9.85 12.80
CA LEU A 50 6.83 -9.86 12.76
C LEU A 50 7.38 -10.46 11.47
N ALA A 51 6.70 -11.43 10.88
CA ALA A 51 7.11 -12.07 9.63
C ALA A 51 6.84 -11.20 8.39
N ILE A 52 5.89 -10.26 8.45
CA ILE A 52 5.68 -9.31 7.35
C ILE A 52 6.91 -8.39 7.28
N PRO A 53 7.60 -8.28 6.13
CA PRO A 53 8.76 -7.44 5.95
C PRO A 53 8.49 -5.98 6.33
N GLU A 54 9.52 -5.30 6.82
CA GLU A 54 9.51 -3.85 6.98
C GLU A 54 9.06 -3.14 5.69
N ILE A 55 8.68 -1.87 5.85
CA ILE A 55 8.28 -1.00 4.75
C ILE A 55 9.34 -1.10 3.66
N MET A 56 8.97 -1.61 2.48
CA MET A 56 9.86 -1.75 1.33
C MET A 56 9.99 -0.38 0.64
N PRO A 57 10.95 0.48 1.03
CA PRO A 57 10.88 1.91 0.71
C PRO A 57 11.01 2.13 -0.80
N THR A 58 11.70 1.22 -1.48
CA THR A 58 11.86 1.19 -2.93
C THR A 58 10.55 0.88 -3.66
N LEU A 59 9.74 -0.06 -3.17
CA LEU A 59 8.44 -0.38 -3.77
C LEU A 59 7.43 0.75 -3.52
N TYR A 60 7.35 1.25 -2.28
CA TYR A 60 6.47 2.38 -1.98
C TYR A 60 6.84 3.62 -2.78
N GLY A 61 8.14 3.95 -2.88
CA GLY A 61 8.63 5.04 -3.72
C GLY A 61 8.18 4.87 -5.18
N LYS A 62 8.36 3.68 -5.76
CA LYS A 62 7.91 3.37 -7.13
C LYS A 62 6.40 3.60 -7.29
N TRP A 63 5.58 3.09 -6.38
CA TRP A 63 4.11 3.23 -6.49
C TRP A 63 3.64 4.67 -6.30
N ILE A 64 4.32 5.43 -5.44
CA ILE A 64 4.08 6.87 -5.27
C ILE A 64 4.42 7.62 -6.57
N ASP A 65 5.54 7.30 -7.23
CA ASP A 65 5.89 7.91 -8.51
C ASP A 65 4.85 7.59 -9.60
N MET A 66 4.39 6.34 -9.68
CA MET A 66 3.33 5.95 -10.60
C MET A 66 2.02 6.69 -10.33
N PHE A 67 1.69 6.90 -9.05
CA PHE A 67 0.54 7.71 -8.66
C PHE A 67 0.68 9.16 -9.12
N ILE A 68 1.83 9.79 -8.84
CA ILE A 68 2.09 11.19 -9.21
C ILE A 68 2.01 11.36 -10.72
N GLU A 69 2.61 10.46 -11.50
CA GLU A 69 2.49 10.46 -12.96
C GLU A 69 1.03 10.40 -13.38
N ARG A 70 0.26 9.46 -12.82
CA ARG A 70 -1.15 9.31 -13.18
C ARG A 70 -1.99 10.53 -12.78
N LEU A 71 -1.67 11.15 -11.65
CA LEU A 71 -2.34 12.37 -11.19
C LEU A 71 -2.11 13.51 -12.17
N HIS A 72 -0.87 13.73 -12.62
CA HIS A 72 -0.54 14.74 -13.63
C HIS A 72 -1.18 14.47 -15.00
N GLU A 73 -1.36 13.22 -15.38
CA GLU A 73 -2.05 12.84 -16.64
C GLU A 73 -3.55 13.12 -16.63
N THR A 74 -4.18 13.03 -15.46
CA THR A 74 -5.65 12.96 -15.35
C THR A 74 -6.30 14.15 -14.66
N VAL A 75 -5.53 14.92 -13.88
CA VAL A 75 -6.02 16.05 -13.10
C VAL A 75 -5.44 17.37 -13.63
N PRO A 76 -6.28 18.38 -13.89
CA PRO A 76 -5.81 19.72 -14.22
C PRO A 76 -4.82 20.30 -13.20
N ARG A 77 -3.76 20.93 -13.70
CA ARG A 77 -2.67 21.52 -12.89
C ARG A 77 -3.16 22.36 -11.72
N ASN A 78 -4.16 23.22 -11.93
CA ASN A 78 -4.69 24.10 -10.89
C ASN A 78 -5.36 23.34 -9.73
N GLN A 79 -5.95 22.17 -10.00
CA GLN A 79 -6.53 21.31 -8.96
C GLN A 79 -5.43 20.58 -8.17
N ILE A 80 -4.36 20.16 -8.85
CA ILE A 80 -3.18 19.58 -8.18
C ILE A 80 -2.52 20.61 -7.27
N GLU A 81 -2.38 21.86 -7.74
CA GLU A 81 -1.84 22.95 -6.93
C GLU A 81 -2.71 23.27 -5.71
N LEU A 82 -4.04 23.17 -5.84
CA LEU A 82 -4.97 23.32 -4.71
C LEU A 82 -4.78 22.20 -3.68
N LEU A 83 -4.71 20.94 -4.12
CA LEU A 83 -4.40 19.80 -3.23
C LEU A 83 -3.02 19.97 -2.57
N CYS A 84 -2.07 20.56 -3.28
CA CYS A 84 -0.74 20.86 -2.78
C CYS A 84 -0.64 22.17 -2.00
N SER A 85 -1.74 22.89 -1.75
CA SER A 85 -1.70 24.15 -0.98
C SER A 85 -1.49 23.91 0.53
N GLY A 86 -1.63 22.66 0.98
CA GLY A 86 -1.51 22.25 2.39
C GLY A 86 -2.83 22.36 3.15
N GLY A 87 -2.81 21.97 4.42
CA GLY A 87 -3.99 21.86 5.27
C GLY A 87 -4.48 20.43 5.37
N GLU A 88 -5.04 20.06 6.53
CA GLU A 88 -5.37 18.68 6.86
C GLU A 88 -6.35 18.05 5.86
N ASP A 89 -7.34 18.80 5.39
CA ASP A 89 -8.33 18.32 4.42
C ASP A 89 -7.71 18.00 3.05
N ASN A 90 -6.79 18.85 2.59
CA ASN A 90 -6.11 18.66 1.31
C ASN A 90 -5.15 17.48 1.37
N ASP A 91 -4.42 17.35 2.49
CA ASP A 91 -3.52 16.24 2.74
C ASP A 91 -4.30 14.92 2.82
N ALA A 92 -5.43 14.91 3.53
CA ALA A 92 -6.33 13.76 3.63
C ALA A 92 -6.94 13.38 2.27
N ALA A 93 -7.37 14.36 1.47
CA ALA A 93 -7.90 14.13 0.12
C ALA A 93 -6.84 13.52 -0.82
N LEU A 94 -5.59 14.00 -0.74
CA LEU A 94 -4.50 13.46 -1.52
C LEU A 94 -4.17 12.02 -1.12
N LEU A 95 -4.12 11.73 0.19
CA LEU A 95 -3.92 10.37 0.70
C LEU A 95 -5.05 9.42 0.31
N LEU A 96 -6.31 9.87 0.38
CA LEU A 96 -7.45 9.09 -0.07
C LEU A 96 -7.36 8.78 -1.56
N THR A 97 -7.00 9.77 -2.38
CA THR A 97 -6.81 9.59 -3.82
C THR A 97 -5.69 8.59 -4.12
N TYR A 98 -4.61 8.61 -3.35
CA TYR A 98 -3.54 7.61 -3.45
C TYR A 98 -4.03 6.20 -3.10
N ILE A 99 -4.81 6.03 -2.03
CA ILE A 99 -5.40 4.73 -1.66
C ILE A 99 -6.31 4.21 -2.79
N MET A 100 -7.20 5.06 -3.30
CA MET A 100 -8.07 4.70 -4.43
C MET A 100 -7.27 4.33 -5.69
N PHE A 101 -6.12 4.98 -5.93
CA PHE A 101 -5.24 4.62 -7.02
C PHE A 101 -4.63 3.21 -6.85
N LEU A 102 -4.23 2.85 -5.64
CA LEU A 102 -3.72 1.50 -5.33
C LEU A 102 -4.78 0.41 -5.53
N GLU A 103 -6.04 0.73 -5.29
CA GLU A 103 -7.20 -0.16 -5.48
C GLU A 103 -7.62 -0.30 -6.96
N SER A 104 -6.98 0.41 -7.88
CA SER A 104 -7.27 0.22 -9.30
C SER A 104 -6.81 -1.16 -9.79
N GLU A 105 -7.58 -1.80 -10.67
CA GLU A 105 -7.24 -3.13 -11.24
C GLU A 105 -5.82 -3.17 -11.83
N ARG A 106 -5.39 -2.07 -12.44
CA ARG A 106 -4.02 -1.93 -12.97
C ARG A 106 -2.98 -1.99 -11.86
N MET A 107 -3.19 -1.25 -10.77
CA MET A 107 -2.25 -1.20 -9.66
C MET A 107 -2.25 -2.49 -8.85
N GLU A 108 -3.38 -3.16 -8.69
CA GLU A 108 -3.42 -4.48 -8.05
C GLU A 108 -2.51 -5.48 -8.77
N LYS A 109 -2.57 -5.52 -10.10
CA LYS A 109 -1.68 -6.36 -10.92
C LYS A 109 -0.21 -5.94 -10.76
N GLN A 110 0.08 -4.64 -10.89
CA GLN A 110 1.45 -4.14 -10.76
C GLN A 110 2.06 -4.43 -9.39
N MET A 111 1.30 -4.22 -8.30
CA MET A 111 1.77 -4.48 -6.95
C MET A 111 2.05 -5.97 -6.74
N ALA A 112 1.20 -6.86 -7.26
CA ALA A 112 1.44 -8.30 -7.19
C ALA A 112 2.73 -8.72 -7.91
N GLU A 113 2.97 -8.18 -9.11
CA GLU A 113 4.20 -8.40 -9.87
C GLU A 113 5.44 -7.85 -9.14
N ASP A 114 5.36 -6.62 -8.64
CA ASP A 114 6.44 -5.95 -7.92
C ASP A 114 6.82 -6.69 -6.64
N LEU A 115 5.83 -7.16 -5.88
CA LEU A 115 6.02 -7.96 -4.68
C LEU A 115 6.65 -9.32 -4.99
N ALA A 116 6.21 -9.98 -6.07
CA ALA A 116 6.81 -11.24 -6.51
C ALA A 116 8.27 -11.05 -6.94
N GLU A 117 8.56 -10.03 -7.73
CA GLU A 117 9.92 -9.71 -8.18
C GLU A 117 10.82 -9.30 -7.01
N TYR A 118 10.30 -8.50 -6.08
CA TYR A 118 11.01 -8.14 -4.85
C TYR A 118 11.30 -9.39 -4.01
N GLY A 119 10.31 -10.25 -3.79
CA GLY A 119 10.45 -11.51 -3.09
C GLY A 119 11.53 -12.40 -3.73
N MET A 120 11.53 -12.56 -5.06
CA MET A 120 12.55 -13.37 -5.76
C MET A 120 13.97 -12.80 -5.61
N ARG A 121 14.12 -11.46 -5.64
CA ARG A 121 15.43 -10.80 -5.49
C ARG A 121 15.98 -10.84 -4.07
N HIS A 122 15.10 -10.84 -3.06
CA HIS A 122 15.49 -10.78 -1.66
C HIS A 122 15.36 -12.13 -0.93
N SER A 123 14.77 -13.16 -1.56
CA SER A 123 14.70 -14.55 -1.04
C SER A 123 16.02 -15.32 -1.16
N LEU A 124 17.13 -14.68 -1.54
CA LEU A 124 18.47 -15.26 -1.42
C LEU A 124 19.00 -15.20 0.04
N GLY A 125 18.13 -15.31 1.05
CA GLY A 125 18.58 -15.35 2.44
C GLY A 125 17.54 -15.48 3.57
N ASP A 126 16.23 -15.28 3.37
CA ASP A 126 15.28 -15.27 4.50
C ASP A 126 13.93 -15.95 4.19
N GLU A 127 13.67 -17.08 4.86
CA GLU A 127 12.42 -17.85 4.77
C GLU A 127 11.19 -17.01 5.18
N ALA A 128 11.37 -15.98 6.01
CA ALA A 128 10.31 -15.08 6.44
C ALA A 128 9.72 -14.24 5.29
N GLY A 129 10.55 -13.80 4.35
CA GLY A 129 10.12 -13.03 3.18
C GLY A 129 9.26 -13.86 2.22
N ALA A 130 9.61 -15.13 2.04
CA ALA A 130 8.82 -16.08 1.25
C ALA A 130 7.46 -16.37 1.90
N ALA A 131 7.43 -16.53 3.23
CA ALA A 131 6.19 -16.75 3.98
C ALA A 131 5.23 -15.54 3.92
N ALA A 132 5.76 -14.31 4.01
CA ALA A 132 4.97 -13.10 3.88
C ALA A 132 4.45 -12.87 2.46
N ALA A 133 5.27 -13.13 1.44
CA ALA A 133 4.85 -13.07 0.05
C ALA A 133 3.72 -14.07 -0.23
N GLU A 134 3.83 -15.31 0.28
CA GLU A 134 2.79 -16.32 0.13
C GLU A 134 1.53 -15.97 0.94
N PHE A 135 1.67 -15.40 2.14
CA PHE A 135 0.53 -14.89 2.91
C PHE A 135 -0.23 -13.77 2.18
N LEU A 136 0.50 -12.78 1.62
CA LEU A 136 -0.08 -11.70 0.82
C LEU A 136 -0.78 -12.26 -0.43
N ARG A 137 -0.14 -13.23 -1.12
CA ARG A 137 -0.71 -13.91 -2.30
C ARG A 137 -1.98 -14.69 -1.97
N LEU A 138 -2.00 -15.43 -0.85
CA LEU A 138 -3.19 -16.16 -0.38
C LEU A 138 -4.33 -15.22 0.03
N ARG A 139 -4.03 -14.02 0.50
CA ARG A 139 -5.01 -12.97 0.81
C ARG A 139 -5.62 -12.35 -0.44
N LEU A 140 -4.79 -11.92 -1.39
CA LEU A 140 -5.24 -11.31 -2.65
C LEU A 140 -6.12 -12.28 -3.46
N THR A 141 -5.74 -13.56 -3.49
CA THR A 141 -6.53 -14.61 -4.16
C THR A 141 -7.84 -14.96 -3.44
N ARG A 142 -7.95 -14.73 -2.12
CA ARG A 142 -9.21 -14.89 -1.37
C ARG A 142 -10.19 -13.74 -1.61
N SER A 143 -9.71 -12.50 -1.76
CA SER A 143 -10.56 -11.36 -2.08
C SER A 143 -11.16 -11.48 -3.49
N GLY A 144 -10.37 -11.91 -4.49
CA GLY A 144 -10.87 -12.16 -5.86
C GLY A 144 -11.86 -13.34 -5.98
N LYS A 145 -11.86 -14.29 -5.04
CA LYS A 145 -12.85 -15.39 -5.02
C LYS A 145 -14.20 -15.00 -4.43
N LYS A 146 -14.29 -13.92 -3.63
CA LYS A 146 -15.59 -13.44 -3.11
C LYS A 146 -16.44 -12.75 -4.17
N GLU A 147 -15.85 -12.20 -5.24
CA GLU A 147 -16.60 -11.61 -6.36
C GLU A 147 -17.12 -12.65 -7.37
N ALA A 148 -16.47 -13.81 -7.49
CA ALA A 148 -16.93 -14.89 -8.38
C ALA A 148 -18.11 -15.72 -7.83
N ALA A 149 -18.57 -15.44 -6.61
CA ALA A 149 -19.66 -16.14 -5.94
C ALA A 149 -20.78 -15.18 -5.47
N GLY A 150 -21.23 -14.29 -6.35
CA GLY A 150 -22.53 -13.62 -6.23
C GLY A 150 -23.66 -14.53 -6.75
N PRO A 151 -24.86 -14.49 -6.16
CA PRO A 151 -25.91 -15.47 -6.44
C PRO A 151 -26.48 -15.25 -7.84
N ARG A 152 -26.55 -16.32 -8.65
CA ARG A 152 -27.43 -16.35 -9.82
C ARG A 152 -28.88 -16.32 -9.31
N GLN A 153 -29.57 -15.21 -9.55
CA GLN A 153 -31.04 -15.20 -9.59
C GLN A 153 -31.52 -16.04 -10.78
#